data_AF-A0A3Q4GFF6-F1
#
_entry.id   AF-A0A3Q4GFF6-F1
#
_cell.length_a   1.000
_cell.length_b   1.000
_cell.length_c   1.000
_cell.angle_alpha   90.00
_cell.angle_beta   90.00
_cell.angle_gamma   90.00
#
_symmetry.space_group_name_H-M   'P 1'
#
loop_
_entity.id
_entity.type
_entity.pdbx_description
1 polymer ?
#
loop_
_entity_poly.entity_id
_entity_poly.type
_entity_poly.pdbx_seq_one_letter_code
_entity_poly.pdbx_strand_id
1 'polypeptide(L)'
;MEVCQSGYYTEDFRTQEVPAGFDFASYGEFNYTLQRQLLTLTSLIYLQTLHSGSGPIQLWQFLLELLLDSACRTFISWTGDGWEFKMSDPTEVAKRWGQCKNKPKMNYEKLSRGLRYYYHKNIIHKTAGKRYVYRFVCDMQGMLGKG
;
A
#
# COMPACT_ATOMS: atom_id res chain seq x y z
N MET A 1 57.93 22.48 -19.44
CA MET A 1 57.19 22.38 -20.71
C MET A 1 56.26 21.19 -20.59
N GLU A 2 55.05 21.36 -21.10
CA GLU A 2 53.81 20.69 -20.71
C GLU A 2 53.80 19.17 -20.77
N VAL A 3 53.09 18.60 -19.80
CA VAL A 3 52.52 17.25 -19.84
C VAL A 3 51.23 17.31 -20.65
N CYS A 4 51.06 16.40 -21.60
CA CYS A 4 49.75 16.01 -22.11
C CYS A 4 49.69 14.48 -22.14
N GLN A 5 48.82 13.90 -21.31
CA GLN A 5 47.87 12.88 -21.75
C GLN A 5 46.80 12.62 -20.66
N SER A 6 45.58 13.00 -21.02
CA SER A 6 44.28 12.49 -20.53
C SER A 6 44.23 10.95 -20.63
N GLY A 7 43.53 10.18 -19.81
CA GLY A 7 42.52 10.42 -18.80
C GLY A 7 41.72 9.12 -18.60
N TYR A 8 41.30 8.90 -17.35
CA TYR A 8 40.22 7.99 -16.88
C TYR A 8 40.45 6.47 -16.93
N TYR A 9 40.81 5.91 -15.77
CA TYR A 9 40.52 4.53 -15.38
C TYR A 9 39.52 4.54 -14.20
N THR A 10 38.59 3.60 -14.24
CA THR A 10 37.44 3.34 -13.35
C THR A 10 37.82 3.15 -11.87
N GLU A 11 37.10 3.82 -10.96
CA GLU A 11 37.15 3.56 -9.50
C GLU A 11 36.49 2.21 -9.18
N ASP A 12 37.25 1.35 -8.53
CA ASP A 12 36.94 -0.05 -8.24
C ASP A 12 36.18 -0.17 -6.91
N PHE A 13 34.92 -0.66 -6.93
CA PHE A 13 34.08 -0.91 -5.74
C PHE A 13 34.41 -2.28 -5.09
N ARG A 14 35.68 -2.55 -4.83
CA ARG A 14 36.16 -3.66 -3.99
C ARG A 14 37.32 -3.10 -3.18
N THR A 15 37.29 -2.94 -1.86
CA THR A 15 36.91 -3.91 -0.83
C THR A 15 36.76 -3.09 0.47
N GLN A 16 35.55 -2.91 0.99
CA GLN A 16 35.38 -2.35 2.33
C GLN A 16 35.44 -3.52 3.32
N GLU A 17 36.52 -3.61 4.10
CA GLU A 17 36.69 -4.68 5.07
C GLU A 17 35.58 -4.59 6.12
N VAL A 18 34.78 -5.65 6.24
CA VAL A 18 33.78 -5.78 7.31
C VAL A 18 34.49 -6.18 8.61
N PRO A 19 34.22 -5.49 9.74
CA PRO A 19 34.83 -5.82 11.03
C PRO A 19 34.63 -7.29 11.40
N ALA A 20 35.66 -7.91 11.99
CA ALA A 20 35.54 -9.26 12.53
C ALA A 20 34.42 -9.30 13.59
N GLY A 21 33.42 -10.17 13.39
CA GLY A 21 32.22 -10.25 14.24
C GLY A 21 31.01 -9.46 13.73
N PHE A 22 31.08 -8.88 12.52
CA PHE A 22 29.91 -8.26 11.90
C PHE A 22 28.85 -9.32 11.54
N ASP A 23 27.76 -9.32 12.28
CA ASP A 23 26.62 -10.19 12.01
C ASP A 23 25.81 -9.65 10.83
N PHE A 24 26.03 -10.26 9.67
CA PHE A 24 25.32 -9.93 8.44
C PHE A 24 23.81 -10.20 8.55
N ALA A 25 23.38 -11.14 9.40
CA ALA A 25 21.96 -11.43 9.63
C ALA A 25 21.31 -10.30 10.42
N SER A 26 21.94 -9.83 11.51
CA SER A 26 21.49 -8.67 12.28
C SER A 26 21.43 -7.39 11.43
N TYR A 27 22.40 -7.15 10.55
CA TYR A 27 22.33 -6.01 9.62
C TYR A 27 21.16 -6.16 8.63
N GLY A 28 20.95 -7.34 8.06
CA GLY A 28 19.80 -7.61 7.18
C GLY A 28 18.46 -7.41 7.90
N GLU A 29 18.35 -7.87 9.14
CA GLU A 29 17.14 -7.77 9.97
C GLU A 29 16.91 -6.33 10.47
N PHE A 30 17.97 -5.59 10.79
CA PHE A 30 17.91 -4.17 11.15
C PHE A 30 17.48 -3.30 9.97
N ASN A 31 18.07 -3.49 8.79
CA ASN A 31 17.65 -2.77 7.58
C ASN A 31 16.23 -3.13 7.17
N TYR A 32 15.83 -4.40 7.29
CA TYR A 32 14.46 -4.83 7.02
C TYR A 32 13.46 -4.22 8.01
N THR A 33 13.81 -4.16 9.30
CA THR A 33 12.98 -3.57 10.34
C THR A 33 12.82 -2.07 10.14
N LEU A 34 13.91 -1.34 9.87
CA LEU A 34 13.87 0.08 9.54
C LEU A 34 13.07 0.34 8.26
N GLN A 35 13.26 -0.46 7.22
CA GLN A 35 12.50 -0.32 5.97
C GLN A 35 11.00 -0.58 6.21
N ARG A 36 10.64 -1.56 7.04
CA ARG A 36 9.25 -1.78 7.46
C ARG A 36 8.69 -0.62 8.28
N GLN A 37 9.46 -0.08 9.22
CA GLN A 37 9.05 1.07 10.01
C GLN A 37 8.86 2.29 9.11
N LEU A 38 9.77 2.56 8.18
CA LEU A 38 9.67 3.63 7.19
C LEU A 38 8.47 3.42 6.24
N LEU A 39 8.23 2.21 5.76
CA LEU A 39 7.03 1.87 4.96
C LEU A 39 5.73 2.08 5.76
N THR A 40 5.75 1.75 7.05
CA THR A 40 4.61 1.95 7.94
C THR A 40 4.39 3.45 8.20
N LEU A 41 5.45 4.21 8.50
CA LEU A 41 5.38 5.65 8.74
C LEU A 41 4.96 6.41 7.47
N THR A 42 5.50 6.06 6.32
CA THR A 42 5.08 6.63 5.03
C THR A 42 3.62 6.29 4.72
N SER A 43 3.19 5.06 4.97
CA SER A 43 1.78 4.67 4.83
C SER A 43 0.88 5.44 5.79
N LEU A 44 1.28 5.62 7.06
CA LEU A 44 0.53 6.38 8.06
C LEU A 44 0.46 7.87 7.71
N ILE A 45 1.56 8.47 7.27
CA ILE A 45 1.61 9.87 6.81
C ILE A 45 0.73 10.04 5.58
N TYR A 46 0.79 9.11 4.62
CA TYR A 46 -0.05 9.11 3.42
C TYR A 46 -1.54 8.99 3.77
N LEU A 47 -1.91 8.08 4.67
CA LEU A 47 -3.27 7.92 5.14
C LEU A 47 -3.76 9.15 5.92
N GLN A 48 -2.89 9.76 6.75
CA GLN A 48 -3.19 11.05 7.39
C GLN A 48 -3.44 12.13 6.35
N THR A 49 -2.63 12.24 5.30
CA THR A 49 -2.86 13.23 4.23
C THR A 49 -4.18 12.98 3.50
N LEU A 50 -4.55 11.72 3.27
CA LEU A 50 -5.84 11.34 2.68
C LEU A 50 -7.05 11.69 3.58
N HIS A 51 -6.86 11.66 4.90
CA HIS A 51 -7.89 12.01 5.89
C HIS A 51 -8.01 13.52 6.12
N SER A 52 -6.90 14.26 6.09
CA SER A 52 -6.86 15.68 6.46
C SER A 52 -7.53 16.63 5.45
N GLY A 53 -7.82 16.18 4.22
CA GLY A 53 -8.35 17.05 3.16
C GLY A 53 -9.83 16.86 2.76
N SER A 54 -10.51 15.78 3.16
CA SER A 54 -11.74 15.34 2.44
C SER A 54 -13.00 15.02 3.28
N GLY A 55 -13.00 15.33 4.57
CA GLY A 55 -14.13 15.03 5.45
C GLY A 55 -14.14 13.55 5.90
N PRO A 56 -15.32 12.95 6.19
CA PRO A 56 -15.38 11.59 6.72
C PRO A 56 -14.73 10.56 5.80
N ILE A 57 -13.90 9.66 6.36
CA ILE A 57 -13.23 8.57 5.62
C ILE A 57 -14.17 7.88 4.62
N GLN A 58 -13.66 7.69 3.40
CA GLN A 58 -14.36 7.03 2.31
C GLN A 58 -14.05 5.52 2.31
N LEU A 59 -14.97 4.72 1.74
CA LEU A 59 -14.83 3.26 1.73
C LEU A 59 -13.53 2.80 1.03
N TRP A 60 -13.13 3.45 -0.07
CA TRP A 60 -11.89 3.08 -0.77
C TRP A 60 -10.64 3.32 0.07
N GLN A 61 -10.61 4.41 0.86
CA GLN A 61 -9.51 4.73 1.77
C GLN A 61 -9.43 3.68 2.87
N PHE A 62 -10.57 3.40 3.52
CA PHE A 62 -10.67 2.35 4.54
C PHE A 62 -10.21 0.98 4.04
N LEU A 63 -10.58 0.59 2.82
CA LEU A 63 -10.13 -0.69 2.25
C LEU A 63 -8.62 -0.70 2.01
N LEU A 64 -8.05 0.41 1.56
CA LEU A 64 -6.61 0.55 1.38
C LEU A 64 -5.88 0.46 2.73
N GLU A 65 -6.41 1.06 3.80
CA GLU A 65 -5.85 0.93 5.15
C GLU A 65 -5.76 -0.52 5.61
N LEU A 66 -6.86 -1.28 5.46
CA LEU A 66 -6.87 -2.70 5.80
C LEU A 66 -5.89 -3.51 4.95
N LEU A 67 -5.69 -3.12 3.68
CA LEU A 67 -4.77 -3.80 2.77
C LEU A 67 -3.29 -3.51 3.04
N LEU A 68 -2.99 -2.40 3.71
CA LEU A 68 -1.63 -2.02 4.12
C LEU A 68 -1.26 -2.63 5.48
N ASP A 69 -2.25 -2.93 6.32
CA ASP A 69 -2.02 -3.61 7.60
C ASP A 69 -1.88 -5.13 7.43
N SER A 70 -0.68 -5.65 7.71
CA SER A 70 -0.41 -7.09 7.65
C SER A 70 -1.24 -7.92 8.63
N ALA A 71 -1.74 -7.35 9.73
CA ALA A 71 -2.62 -8.04 10.67
C ALA A 71 -4.02 -8.31 10.09
N CYS A 72 -4.40 -7.61 9.01
CA CYS A 72 -5.70 -7.73 8.36
C CYS A 72 -5.74 -8.82 7.25
N ARG A 73 -4.59 -9.43 6.91
CA ARG A 73 -4.43 -10.38 5.80
C ARG A 73 -5.37 -11.59 5.82
N THR A 74 -5.87 -11.97 6.99
CA THR A 74 -6.78 -13.12 7.15
C THR A 74 -8.15 -12.87 6.53
N PHE A 75 -8.60 -11.61 6.43
CA PHE A 75 -9.92 -11.26 5.89
C PHE A 75 -9.87 -10.38 4.63
N ILE A 76 -8.77 -9.68 4.37
CA ILE A 76 -8.57 -8.91 3.14
C ILE A 76 -7.08 -8.83 2.77
N SER A 77 -6.76 -9.08 1.50
CA SER A 77 -5.37 -9.08 1.03
C SER A 77 -5.23 -8.78 -0.46
N TRP A 78 -4.04 -8.32 -0.86
CA TRP A 78 -3.63 -8.24 -2.25
C TRP A 78 -3.53 -9.63 -2.87
N THR A 79 -3.89 -9.77 -4.15
CA THR A 79 -3.77 -11.05 -4.87
C THR A 79 -2.38 -11.29 -5.44
N GLY A 80 -1.53 -10.26 -5.47
CA GLY A 80 -0.23 -10.27 -6.14
C GLY A 80 -0.28 -9.79 -7.59
N ASP A 81 -1.47 -9.52 -8.14
CA ASP A 81 -1.67 -8.97 -9.48
C ASP A 81 -1.96 -7.46 -9.40
N GLY A 82 -0.90 -6.65 -9.40
CA GLY A 82 -0.98 -5.20 -9.32
C GLY A 82 -1.79 -4.73 -8.11
N TRP A 83 -2.77 -3.85 -8.34
CA TRP A 83 -3.68 -3.34 -7.31
C TRP A 83 -4.98 -4.16 -7.16
N GLU A 84 -4.95 -5.44 -7.52
CA GLU A 84 -6.06 -6.37 -7.27
C GLU A 84 -6.02 -6.90 -5.84
N PHE A 85 -7.18 -6.88 -5.20
CA PHE A 85 -7.36 -7.39 -3.85
C PHE A 85 -8.59 -8.30 -3.74
N LYS A 86 -8.58 -9.15 -2.72
CA LYS A 86 -9.65 -10.07 -2.39
C LYS A 86 -10.09 -9.87 -0.94
N MET A 87 -11.40 -9.86 -0.71
CA MET A 87 -11.97 -10.03 0.63
C MET A 87 -12.19 -11.53 0.86
N SER A 88 -11.30 -12.14 1.65
CA SER A 88 -11.41 -13.55 2.04
C SER A 88 -12.55 -13.76 3.05
N ASP A 89 -12.77 -12.77 3.92
CA ASP A 89 -13.95 -12.69 4.79
C ASP A 89 -14.67 -11.34 4.57
N PRO A 90 -15.63 -11.28 3.63
CA PRO A 90 -16.39 -10.06 3.36
C PRO A 90 -17.27 -9.61 4.54
N THR A 91 -17.64 -10.52 5.45
CA THR A 91 -18.46 -10.22 6.63
C THR A 91 -17.65 -9.41 7.63
N GLU A 92 -16.43 -9.84 7.93
CA GLU A 92 -15.53 -9.11 8.84
C GLU A 92 -15.15 -7.74 8.27
N VAL A 93 -14.87 -7.63 6.97
CA VAL A 93 -14.60 -6.34 6.31
C VAL A 93 -15.80 -5.40 6.46
N ALA A 94 -17.03 -5.89 6.24
CA ALA A 94 -18.24 -5.10 6.37
C ALA A 94 -18.52 -4.67 7.82
N LYS A 95 -18.26 -5.56 8.79
CA LYS A 95 -18.39 -5.25 10.22
C LYS A 95 -17.43 -4.13 10.63
N ARG A 96 -16.16 -4.19 10.24
CA ARG A 96 -15.16 -3.15 10.54
C ARG A 96 -15.51 -1.82 9.88
N TRP A 97 -16.01 -1.85 8.64
CA TRP A 97 -16.53 -0.65 7.99
C TRP A 97 -17.73 -0.04 8.76
N GLY A 98 -18.63 -0.91 9.23
CA GLY A 98 -19.74 -0.53 10.10
C GLY A 98 -19.26 0.15 11.38
N GLN A 99 -18.26 -0.41 12.05
CA GLN A 99 -17.65 0.18 13.25
C GLN A 99 -17.03 1.56 12.95
N CYS A 100 -16.24 1.66 11.88
CA CYS A 100 -15.61 2.90 11.43
C CYS A 100 -16.61 4.04 11.19
N LYS A 101 -17.80 3.73 10.63
CA LYS A 101 -18.84 4.72 10.31
C LYS A 101 -19.96 4.81 11.35
N ASN A 102 -19.85 4.12 12.47
CA ASN A 102 -20.91 3.96 13.47
C ASN A 102 -22.26 3.53 12.84
N LYS A 103 -22.22 2.50 11.99
CA LYS A 103 -23.37 1.88 11.31
C LYS A 103 -23.45 0.39 11.68
N PRO A 104 -24.11 0.01 12.80
CA PRO A 104 -24.13 -1.37 13.29
C PRO A 104 -24.86 -2.35 12.37
N LYS A 105 -25.74 -1.85 11.48
CA LYS A 105 -26.45 -2.67 10.47
C LYS A 105 -25.71 -2.76 9.13
N MET A 106 -24.41 -2.46 9.10
CA MET A 106 -23.57 -2.62 7.90
C MET A 106 -23.36 -4.12 7.62
N ASN A 107 -23.39 -4.48 6.34
CA ASN A 107 -23.16 -5.83 5.87
C ASN A 107 -22.52 -5.78 4.47
N TYR A 108 -22.14 -6.94 3.93
CA TYR A 108 -21.47 -6.98 2.63
C TYR A 108 -22.39 -6.52 1.47
N GLU A 109 -23.70 -6.80 1.51
CA GLU A 109 -24.58 -6.32 0.43
C GLU A 109 -24.56 -4.78 0.32
N LYS A 110 -24.61 -4.08 1.46
CA LYS A 110 -24.55 -2.62 1.53
C LYS A 110 -23.16 -2.10 1.18
N LEU A 111 -22.10 -2.72 1.70
CA LEU A 111 -20.72 -2.34 1.38
C LEU A 111 -20.45 -2.49 -0.12
N SER A 112 -20.86 -3.61 -0.72
CA SER A 112 -20.69 -3.86 -2.15
C SER A 112 -21.49 -2.87 -3.00
N ARG A 113 -22.61 -2.33 -2.50
CA ARG A 113 -23.32 -1.22 -3.17
C ARG A 113 -22.47 0.04 -3.24
N GLY A 114 -21.70 0.33 -2.19
CA GLY A 114 -20.67 1.37 -2.16
C GLY A 114 -19.59 1.14 -3.21
N LEU A 115 -19.06 -0.10 -3.30
CA LEU A 115 -18.07 -0.46 -4.31
C LEU A 115 -18.57 -0.26 -5.75
N ARG A 116 -19.84 -0.57 -6.02
CA ARG A 116 -20.44 -0.35 -7.36
C ARG A 116 -20.47 1.13 -7.76
N TYR A 117 -20.59 2.06 -6.81
CA TYR A 117 -20.48 3.49 -7.11
C TYR A 117 -19.08 3.92 -7.53
N TYR A 118 -18.04 3.12 -7.25
CA TYR A 118 -16.68 3.44 -7.68
C TYR A 118 -16.37 3.06 -9.12
N TYR A 119 -17.24 2.29 -9.79
CA TYR A 119 -16.96 1.77 -11.13
C TYR A 119 -16.87 2.91 -12.14
N HIS A 120 -17.87 3.80 -12.14
CA HIS A 120 -17.92 4.95 -13.05
C HIS A 120 -16.92 6.06 -12.67
N LYS A 121 -16.45 6.08 -11.42
CA LYS A 121 -15.45 7.04 -10.94
C LYS A 121 -14.02 6.61 -11.25
N ASN A 122 -13.83 5.43 -11.85
CA ASN A 122 -12.53 4.81 -12.07
C ASN A 122 -11.69 4.77 -10.79
N ILE A 123 -12.31 4.39 -9.66
CA ILE A 123 -11.60 4.22 -8.38
C ILE A 123 -11.32 2.74 -8.13
N ILE A 124 -12.37 1.92 -8.11
CA ILE A 124 -12.28 0.46 -7.94
C ILE A 124 -13.19 -0.17 -8.97
N HIS A 125 -12.74 -1.23 -9.62
CA HIS A 125 -13.53 -2.08 -10.51
C HIS A 125 -13.69 -3.49 -9.94
N LYS A 126 -14.76 -4.18 -10.34
CA LYS A 126 -14.96 -5.59 -10.03
C LYS A 126 -14.14 -6.45 -10.98
N THR A 127 -13.32 -7.38 -10.47
CA THR A 127 -12.71 -8.39 -11.33
C THR A 127 -13.78 -9.38 -11.79
N ALA A 128 -14.00 -9.50 -13.10
CA ALA A 128 -14.97 -10.41 -13.68
C ALA A 128 -14.65 -11.88 -13.32
N GLY A 129 -15.69 -12.71 -13.13
CA GLY A 129 -15.56 -14.14 -12.85
C GLY A 129 -15.03 -14.52 -11.46
N LYS A 130 -14.40 -13.62 -10.71
CA LYS A 130 -13.83 -13.91 -9.38
C LYS A 130 -14.75 -13.47 -8.25
N ARG A 131 -15.01 -14.30 -7.22
CA ARG A 131 -15.83 -13.91 -6.07
C ARG A 131 -15.07 -12.99 -5.11
N TYR A 132 -15.67 -11.86 -4.73
CA TYR A 132 -15.12 -10.88 -3.78
C TYR A 132 -13.76 -10.28 -4.13
N VAL A 133 -13.40 -10.32 -5.42
CA VAL A 133 -12.16 -9.73 -5.94
C VAL A 133 -12.45 -8.44 -6.69
N TYR A 134 -11.65 -7.42 -6.42
CA TYR A 134 -11.77 -6.07 -6.95
C TYR A 134 -10.37 -5.53 -7.25
N ARG A 135 -10.28 -4.45 -8.04
CA ARG A 135 -9.01 -3.81 -8.40
C ARG A 135 -9.13 -2.31 -8.25
N PHE A 136 -8.16 -1.66 -7.61
CA PHE A 136 -8.03 -0.21 -7.73
C PHE A 136 -7.56 0.14 -9.14
N VAL A 137 -8.30 1.00 -9.82
CA VAL A 137 -8.04 1.41 -11.21
C VAL A 137 -7.78 2.91 -11.33
N CYS A 138 -7.81 3.65 -10.22
CA CYS A 138 -7.51 5.07 -10.26
C CYS A 138 -6.06 5.28 -10.69
N ASP A 139 -5.87 6.15 -11.68
CA ASP A 139 -4.59 6.79 -11.86
C ASP A 139 -4.38 7.72 -10.65
N MET A 140 -3.57 7.27 -9.69
CA MET A 140 -3.24 8.08 -8.52
C MET A 140 -2.59 9.42 -8.91
N GLN A 141 -2.01 9.54 -10.12
CA GLN A 141 -1.51 10.82 -10.63
C GLN A 141 -2.64 11.80 -10.99
N GLY A 142 -3.76 11.31 -11.55
CA GLY A 142 -4.92 12.15 -11.89
C GLY A 142 -5.80 12.56 -10.71
N MET A 143 -5.78 11.80 -9.61
CA MET A 143 -6.53 12.11 -8.38
C MET A 143 -5.77 13.04 -7.41
N LEU A 144 -4.43 13.03 -7.47
CA LEU A 144 -3.55 13.87 -6.63
C LEU A 144 -3.00 15.09 -7.39
N GLY A 145 -3.18 15.13 -8.72
CA GLY A 145 -2.62 16.14 -9.61
C GLY A 145 -3.66 16.74 -10.55
N LYS A 146 -4.53 17.60 -10.00
CA LYS A 146 -4.90 18.84 -10.68
C LYS A 146 -4.76 19.96 -9.66
N GLY A 147 -3.70 20.76 -9.85
CA GLY A 147 -3.59 22.08 -9.26
C GLY A 147 -4.59 23.06 -9.85
#